data_AF-A0A2G6FFF9-F1
#
_entry.id   AF-A0A2G6FFF9-F1
#
_cell.length_a   1.000
_cell.length_b   1.000
_cell.length_c   1.000
_cell.angle_alpha   90.00
_cell.angle_beta   90.00
_cell.angle_gamma   90.00
#
_symmetry.space_group_name_H-M   'P 1'
#
loop_
_entity.id
_entity.type
_entity.pdbx_description
1 polymer ?
#
loop_
_entity_poly.entity_id
_entity_poly.type
_entity_poly.pdbx_seq_one_letter_code
_entity_poly.pdbx_strand_id
1 'polypeptide(L)' 'KEAPIHVSNLQLICPECTKTGRIGKKILEDGTKVRFCKSCGESIESKS' A
#
# COMPACT_ATOMS: atom_id res chain seq x y z
N LYS A 1 -11.72 -1.90 25.56
CA LYS A 1 -10.32 -1.44 25.43
C LYS A 1 -9.71 -2.22 24.30
N GLU A 2 -9.18 -1.57 23.27
CA GLU A 2 -8.39 -2.27 22.27
C GLU A 2 -7.10 -2.82 22.90
N ALA A 3 -6.68 -4.00 22.44
CA ALA A 3 -5.39 -4.59 22.77
C ALA A 3 -4.39 -4.29 21.65
N PRO A 4 -3.10 -4.14 21.95
CA PRO A 4 -2.09 -3.91 20.92
C PRO A 4 -1.98 -5.12 19.99
N ILE A 5 -1.87 -4.84 18.69
CA ILE A 5 -1.53 -5.84 17.66
C ILE A 5 -0.16 -5.47 17.07
N HIS A 6 0.64 -6.49 16.80
CA HIS A 6 1.92 -6.29 16.13
C HIS A 6 1.70 -5.91 14.66
N VAL A 7 2.37 -4.85 14.19
CA VAL A 7 2.19 -4.30 12.84
C VAL A 7 2.46 -5.30 11.71
N SER A 8 3.32 -6.31 11.92
CA SER A 8 3.58 -7.35 10.91
C SER A 8 2.37 -8.26 10.65
N ASN A 9 1.39 -8.29 11.56
CA ASN A 9 0.16 -9.07 11.40
C ASN A 9 -0.91 -8.29 10.64
N LEU A 10 -0.65 -7.02 10.31
CA LEU A 10 -1.54 -6.18 9.51
C LEU A 10 -1.17 -6.28 8.03
N GLN A 11 -2.18 -6.14 7.17
CA GLN A 11 -2.01 -6.00 5.73
C GLN A 11 -2.73 -4.76 5.24
N LEU A 12 -2.17 -4.12 4.22
CA LEU A 12 -2.80 -2.98 3.57
C LEU A 12 -3.79 -3.49 2.53
N ILE A 13 -5.01 -2.99 2.61
CA ILE A 13 -6.06 -3.20 1.60
C ILE A 13 -5.83 -2.16 0.52
N CYS A 14 -5.68 -2.60 -0.73
CA CYS A 14 -5.59 -1.68 -1.85
C CYS A 14 -6.97 -1.04 -2.10
N PRO A 15 -7.09 0.30 -2.13
CA PRO A 15 -8.39 0.96 -2.35
C PRO A 15 -8.95 0.71 -3.76
N GLU A 16 -8.08 0.42 -4.72
CA GLU A 16 -8.46 0.28 -6.13
C GLU A 16 -8.95 -1.12 -6.49
N CYS A 17 -8.33 -2.17 -5.93
CA CYS A 17 -8.71 -3.55 -6.25
C CYS A 17 -9.33 -4.31 -5.07
N THR A 18 -9.43 -3.69 -3.88
CA THR A 18 -9.98 -4.27 -2.64
C THR A 18 -9.28 -5.57 -2.20
N LYS A 19 -8.14 -5.91 -2.82
CA LYS A 19 -7.33 -7.07 -2.46
C LYS A 19 -6.31 -6.67 -1.40
N THR A 20 -6.08 -7.57 -0.46
CA THR A 20 -4.92 -7.52 0.43
C THR A 20 -3.70 -8.03 -0.33
N GLY A 21 -2.61 -7.29 -0.27
CA GLY A 21 -1.44 -7.59 -1.08
C GLY A 21 -0.17 -6.91 -0.57
N ARG A 22 0.98 -7.37 -1.08
CA ARG A 22 2.27 -6.73 -0.78
C ARG A 22 2.40 -5.42 -1.56
N ILE A 23 3.08 -4.46 -0.93
CA ILE A 23 3.38 -3.17 -1.54
C ILE A 23 4.77 -3.19 -2.17
N GLY A 24 4.87 -2.62 -3.37
CA GLY A 24 6.12 -2.28 -4.03
C GLY A 24 6.42 -0.79 -3.93
N LYS A 25 7.65 -0.40 -4.25
CA LYS A 25 8.06 1.00 -4.39
C LYS A 25 8.54 1.20 -5.82
N LYS A 26 8.08 2.26 -6.48
CA LYS A 26 8.58 2.67 -7.80
C LYS A 26 8.97 4.14 -7.75
N ILE A 27 9.92 4.52 -8.58
CA ILE A 27 10.31 5.91 -8.80
C ILE A 27 9.63 6.32 -10.11
N LEU A 28 8.86 7.40 -10.07
CA LEU A 28 8.25 8.00 -11.23
C LEU A 28 9.26 8.88 -11.98
N GLU A 29 8.92 9.29 -13.20
CA GLU A 29 9.80 10.09 -14.07
C GLU A 29 10.15 11.47 -13.50
N ASP A 30 9.30 11.98 -12.61
CA ASP A 30 9.49 13.21 -11.85
C ASP A 30 10.46 13.05 -10.65
N GLY A 31 10.95 11.83 -10.39
CA GLY A 31 11.81 11.49 -9.26
C GLY A 31 11.06 11.14 -7.97
N THR A 32 9.72 11.15 -7.98
CA THR A 32 8.89 10.88 -6.80
C THR A 32 8.86 9.39 -6.49
N LYS A 33 9.04 9.03 -5.21
CA LYS A 33 8.95 7.64 -4.73
C LYS A 33 7.53 7.31 -4.32
N VAL A 34 6.84 6.55 -5.15
CA VAL A 34 5.45 6.16 -4.89
C VAL A 34 5.38 4.70 -4.44
N ARG A 35 4.40 4.41 -3.58
CA ARG A 35 4.02 3.03 -3.22
C ARG A 35 3.01 2.51 -4.23
N PHE A 36 3.17 1.28 -4.68
CA PHE A 36 2.21 0.65 -5.60
C PHE A 36 1.79 -0.73 -5.12
N CYS A 37 0.57 -1.14 -5.45
CA CYS A 37 0.05 -2.46 -5.17
C CYS A 37 0.69 -3.49 -6.10
N LYS A 38 1.32 -4.54 -5.57
CA LYS A 38 1.88 -5.61 -6.42
C LYS A 38 0.81 -6.45 -7.11
N SER A 39 -0.44 -6.40 -6.64
CA SER A 39 -1.54 -7.22 -7.18
C SER A 39 -2.22 -6.58 -8.40
N CYS A 40 -2.33 -5.25 -8.46
CA CYS A 40 -2.95 -4.53 -9.58
C CYS A 40 -2.02 -3.55 -10.30
N GLY A 41 -0.84 -3.24 -9.76
CA GLY A 41 0.12 -2.29 -10.33
C GLY A 41 -0.18 -0.82 -10.01
N GLU A 42 -1.32 -0.53 -9.40
CA GLU A 42 -1.80 0.82 -9.15
C GLU A 42 -1.11 1.49 -7.95
N SER A 43 -1.01 2.82 -7.98
CA SER A 43 -0.44 3.61 -6.89
C SER A 43 -1.34 3.58 -5.64
N ILE A 44 -0.73 3.48 -4.45
CA ILE A 44 -1.40 3.49 -3.14
C ILE A 44 -1.10 4.80 -2.40
N GLU A 45 -0.84 5.88 -3.13
CA GLU A 45 -0.67 7.18 -2.48
C GLU A 45 -1.99 7.61 -1.86
N SER A 46 -1.92 7.99 -0.59
CA SER A 46 -3.06 8.48 0.15
C SER A 46 -3.50 9.79 -0.48
N LYS A 47 -4.68 9.79 -1.12
CA LYS A 47 -5.47 11.01 -1.29
C LYS A 47 -5.88 11.45 0.12
N SER A 48 -4.99 12.14 0.80
CA SER A 48 -5.25 12.82 2.07
C SER A 48 -5.81 14.21 1.79
#